data_AF-A0A1E5QTZ2-F1
#
_entry.id   AF-A0A1E5QTZ2-F1
#
_cell.length_a   1.000
_cell.length_b   1.000
_cell.length_c   1.000
_cell.angle_alpha   90.00
_cell.angle_beta   90.00
_cell.angle_gamma   90.00
#
_symmetry.space_group_name_H-M   'P 1'
#
loop_
_entity.id
_entity.type
_entity.pdbx_description
1 polymer ?
#
loop_
_entity_poly.entity_id
_entity_poly.type
_entity_poly.pdbx_seq_one_letter_code
_entity_poly.pdbx_strand_id
1 'polypeptide(L)' 'MAGEEFSRTVNIWERQVLKLPVASNLTSQRMLKLIGEATQGYIGIIDMVLRDAAIRSLKKGLNKIDYDTLKEVVQEYK' A
#
# COMPACT_ATOMS: atom_id res chain seq x y z
N MET A 1 0.68 -6.97 -13.39
CA MET A 1 2.13 -7.06 -13.12
C MET A 1 2.46 -8.43 -12.55
N ALA A 2 3.65 -8.98 -12.83
CA ALA A 2 4.12 -10.24 -12.26
C ALA A 2 5.00 -9.99 -11.00
N GLY A 3 5.17 -11.01 -10.14
CA GLY A 3 5.64 -10.88 -8.75
C GLY A 3 6.77 -9.87 -8.45
N GLU A 4 7.90 -9.94 -9.15
CA GLU A 4 9.04 -9.05 -8.90
C GLU A 4 8.76 -7.60 -9.35
N GLU A 5 8.13 -7.43 -10.50
CA GLU A 5 7.69 -6.12 -11.02
C GLU A 5 6.68 -5.47 -10.07
N PHE A 6 5.76 -6.27 -9.52
CA PHE A 6 4.77 -5.80 -8.55
C PHE A 6 5.44 -5.29 -7.26
N SER A 7 6.33 -6.10 -6.66
CA SER A 7 7.07 -5.72 -5.46
C SER A 7 7.91 -4.45 -5.69
N ARG A 8 8.58 -4.36 -6.85
CA ARG A 8 9.35 -3.18 -7.23
C ARG A 8 8.47 -1.94 -7.38
N THR A 9 7.29 -2.08 -7.99
CA THR A 9 6.32 -0.98 -8.14
C THR A 9 5.82 -0.48 -6.78
N VAL A 10 5.45 -1.38 -5.88
CA VAL A 10 5.05 -1.03 -4.50
C VAL A 10 6.18 -0.32 -3.75
N ASN A 11 7.43 -0.78 -3.91
CA ASN A 11 8.59 -0.13 -3.29
C ASN A 11 8.82 1.31 -3.80
N ILE A 12 8.63 1.53 -5.10
CA ILE A 12 8.71 2.88 -5.70
C ILE A 12 7.62 3.76 -5.11
N TRP A 13 6.39 3.26 -4.99
CA TRP A 13 5.29 4.00 -4.37
C TRP A 13 5.61 4.38 -2.93
N GLU A 14 6.11 3.45 -2.12
CA GLU A 14 6.47 3.72 -0.73
C GLU A 14 7.53 4.84 -0.61
N ARG A 15 8.61 4.73 -1.38
CA ARG A 15 9.79 5.60 -1.21
C ARG A 15 9.69 6.94 -1.92
N GLN A 16 8.99 6.98 -3.06
CA GLN A 16 9.05 8.12 -3.98
C GLN A 16 7.70 8.83 -4.14
N VAL A 17 6.59 8.10 -4.05
CA VAL A 17 5.24 8.66 -4.28
C VAL A 17 4.58 9.06 -2.97
N LEU A 18 4.48 8.12 -2.02
CA LEU A 18 3.87 8.36 -0.71
C LEU A 18 4.82 9.07 0.24
N LYS A 19 6.07 8.57 0.32
CA LYS A 19 7.16 9.17 1.09
C LYS A 19 6.74 9.60 2.50
N LEU A 20 6.08 8.68 3.22
CA LEU A 20 5.64 8.92 4.59
C LEU A 20 6.86 9.09 5.54
N PRO A 21 6.69 9.79 6.68
CA PRO A 21 7.80 10.07 7.60
C PRO A 21 8.52 8.81 8.12
N VAL A 22 7.79 7.69 8.24
CA VAL A 22 8.35 6.39 8.64
C VAL A 22 8.02 5.33 7.59
N ALA A 23 8.99 4.45 7.32
CA ALA A 23 8.80 3.32 6.43
C ALA A 23 7.61 2.46 6.88
N SER A 24 6.72 2.19 5.93
CA SER A 24 5.52 1.37 6.13
C SER A 24 5.80 -0.11 5.88
N ASN A 25 6.94 -0.44 5.26
CA ASN A 25 7.38 -1.78 4.88
C ASN A 25 6.33 -2.49 4.00
N LEU A 26 5.83 -1.77 2.98
CA LEU A 26 4.78 -2.25 2.06
C LEU A 26 5.24 -3.45 1.22
N THR A 27 6.55 -3.62 1.07
CA THR A 27 7.18 -4.77 0.41
C THR A 27 7.32 -6.01 1.30
N SER A 28 6.91 -5.96 2.57
CA SER A 28 6.86 -7.15 3.40
C SER A 28 5.84 -8.15 2.84
N GLN A 29 6.13 -9.46 2.98
CA GLN A 29 5.31 -10.54 2.40
C GLN A 29 3.81 -10.40 2.77
N ARG A 30 3.53 -10.03 4.02
CA ARG A 30 2.16 -9.83 4.53
C ARG A 30 1.47 -8.64 3.89
N MET A 31 2.16 -7.50 3.71
CA MET A 31 1.61 -6.31 3.07
C MET A 31 1.40 -6.55 1.57
N LEU A 32 2.39 -7.11 0.87
CA LEU A 32 2.30 -7.40 -0.56
C LEU A 32 1.16 -8.36 -0.90
N LYS A 33 0.94 -9.39 -0.09
CA LYS A 33 -0.18 -10.31 -0.28
C LYS A 33 -1.51 -9.55 -0.28
N LEU A 34 -1.68 -8.66 0.69
CA LEU A 34 -2.90 -7.90 0.90
C LEU A 34 -3.14 -6.86 -0.21
N ILE A 35 -2.09 -6.17 -0.65
CA ILE A 35 -2.14 -5.26 -1.81
C ILE A 35 -2.42 -6.05 -3.10
N GLY A 36 -1.77 -7.20 -3.28
CA GLY A 36 -1.91 -8.03 -4.47
C GLY A 36 -3.34 -8.57 -4.64
N GLU A 37 -3.92 -9.10 -3.57
CA GLU A 37 -5.30 -9.60 -3.55
C GLU A 37 -6.32 -8.50 -3.93
N ALA A 38 -6.12 -7.27 -3.45
CA ALA A 38 -7.05 -6.17 -3.67
C ALA A 38 -6.89 -5.49 -5.03
N THR A 39 -5.65 -5.41 -5.53
CA THR A 39 -5.33 -4.62 -6.73
C THR A 39 -5.25 -5.45 -8.00
N GLN A 40 -5.15 -6.79 -7.87
CA GLN A 40 -4.87 -7.72 -8.97
C GLN A 40 -3.66 -7.31 -9.83
N GLY A 41 -2.76 -6.50 -9.27
CA GLY A 41 -1.58 -5.98 -9.95
C GLY A 41 -1.84 -4.87 -10.98
N TYR A 42 -3.02 -4.24 -10.96
CA TYR A 42 -3.33 -3.05 -11.77
C TYR A 42 -2.78 -1.78 -11.10
N ILE A 43 -1.86 -1.09 -11.77
CA ILE A 43 -1.16 0.08 -11.20
C ILE A 43 -2.09 1.21 -10.76
N GLY A 44 -3.19 1.44 -11.47
CA GLY A 44 -4.20 2.43 -11.08
C GLY A 44 -4.87 2.10 -9.74
N ILE A 45 -5.18 0.82 -9.52
CA ILE A 45 -5.77 0.36 -8.25
C ILE A 45 -4.72 0.37 -7.13
N ILE A 46 -3.46 0.05 -7.45
CA ILE A 46 -2.34 0.19 -6.50
C ILE A 46 -2.23 1.63 -6.00
N ASP A 47 -2.25 2.63 -6.90
CA ASP A 47 -2.18 4.04 -6.49
C ASP A 47 -3.36 4.43 -5.60
N MET A 48 -4.59 4.07 -6.00
CA MET A 48 -5.80 4.39 -5.25
C MET A 48 -5.76 3.80 -3.83
N VAL A 49 -5.50 2.51 -3.70
CA VAL A 49 -5.45 1.79 -2.42
C VAL A 49 -4.36 2.37 -1.52
N LEU A 50 -3.14 2.53 -2.05
CA LEU A 50 -2.00 2.99 -1.26
C LEU A 50 -2.15 4.46 -0.84
N ARG A 51 -2.73 5.30 -1.69
CA ARG A 51 -2.98 6.72 -1.39
C ARG A 51 -4.08 6.88 -0.34
N ASP A 52 -5.17 6.13 -0.44
CA ASP A 52 -6.23 6.14 0.57
C ASP A 52 -5.71 5.64 1.92
N ALA A 53 -4.96 4.53 1.94
CA ALA A 53 -4.33 4.02 3.15
C ALA A 53 -3.40 5.07 3.80
N ALA A 54 -2.57 5.76 3.01
CA ALA A 54 -1.71 6.83 3.52
C ALA A 54 -2.53 7.98 4.13
N ILE A 55 -3.59 8.43 3.44
CA ILE A 55 -4.46 9.51 3.93
C ILE A 55 -5.13 9.12 5.25
N ARG A 56 -5.65 7.89 5.36
CA ARG A 56 -6.30 7.40 6.59
C ARG A 56 -5.31 7.25 7.74
N SER A 57 -4.11 6.74 7.47
CA SER A 57 -3.06 6.65 8.48
C SER A 57 -2.72 8.03 9.05
N LEU A 58 -2.54 9.05 8.18
CA LEU A 58 -2.27 10.42 8.62
C LEU A 58 -3.44 11.01 9.42
N LYS A 59 -4.69 10.77 9.00
CA LYS A 59 -5.89 11.19 9.76
C LYS A 59 -5.97 10.55 11.15
N LYS A 60 -5.47 9.32 11.30
CA LYS A 60 -5.34 8.61 12.59
C LYS A 60 -4.16 9.10 13.45
N GLY A 61 -3.36 10.05 12.96
CA GLY A 61 -2.14 10.52 13.64
C GLY A 61 -0.95 9.57 13.50
N LEU A 62 -1.02 8.59 12.60
CA LEU A 62 0.08 7.68 12.31
C LEU A 62 1.05 8.33 11.31
N ASN A 63 2.30 7.93 11.36
CA ASN A 63 3.37 8.41 10.48
C ASN A 63 3.79 7.38 9.41
N LYS A 64 3.04 6.29 9.28
CA LYS A 64 3.22 5.19 8.34
C LYS A 64 1.88 4.50 8.10
N ILE A 65 1.79 3.74 7.01
CA ILE A 65 0.71 2.77 6.81
C ILE A 65 1.02 1.55 7.67
N ASP A 66 0.18 1.29 8.66
CA ASP A 66 0.19 0.03 9.39
C ASP A 66 -0.69 -1.01 8.70
N TYR A 67 -0.55 -2.25 9.14
CA TYR A 67 -1.26 -3.37 8.52
C TYR A 67 -2.78 -3.24 8.66
N ASP A 68 -3.27 -2.77 9.82
CA ASP A 68 -4.70 -2.69 10.09
C ASP A 68 -5.37 -1.63 9.22
N THR A 69 -4.73 -0.46 9.06
CA THR A 69 -5.23 0.58 8.16
C THR A 69 -5.22 0.12 6.71
N LEU A 70 -4.15 -0.57 6.26
CA LEU A 70 -4.12 -1.12 4.90
C LEU A 70 -5.22 -2.17 4.71
N LYS A 71 -5.43 -3.04 5.71
CA LYS A 71 -6.49 -4.06 5.71
C LYS A 71 -7.87 -3.44 5.62
N GLU A 72 -8.16 -2.39 6.38
CA GLU A 72 -9.42 -1.66 6.28
C GLU A 72 -9.66 -1.16 4.86
N VAL A 73 -8.68 -0.47 4.26
CA VAL A 73 -8.83 0.10 2.92
C VAL A 73 -9.05 -1.00 1.88
N VAL A 74 -8.24 -2.06 1.84
CA VAL A 74 -8.38 -3.08 0.80
C VAL A 74 -9.72 -3.82 0.81
N GLN A 75 -10.41 -3.92 1.96
CA GLN A 75 -11.72 -4.57 2.00
C GLN A 75 -12.79 -3.78 1.24
N GLU A 76 -12.57 -2.47 1.03
CA GLU A 76 -13.48 -1.61 0.29
C GLU A 76 -13.26 -1.67 -1.24
N TYR A 77 -12.15 -2.28 -1.68
CA TYR A 77 -11.79 -2.47 -3.09
C TYR A 77 -11.99 -3.92 -3.56
N LYS A 78 -12.62 -4.77 -2.74
CA LYS A 78 -12.99 -6.15 -3.09
C LYS A 78 -14.33 -6.24 -3.80
#